data_AF-A0A0J6D297-F1
#
_entry.id   AF-A0A0J6D297-F1
#
_cell.length_a   1.000
_cell.length_b   1.000
_cell.length_c   1.000
_cell.angle_alpha   90.00
_cell.angle_beta   90.00
_cell.angle_gamma   90.00
#
_symmetry.space_group_name_H-M   'P 1'
#
loop_
_entity.id
_entity.type
_entity.pdbx_description
1 polymer ?
#
loop_
_entity_poly.entity_id
_entity_poly.type
_entity_poly.pdbx_seq_one_letter_code
_entity_poly.pdbx_strand_id
1 'polypeptide(L)' 'MNISNLPTYATIEEASSDVLEVISKFVGVNTFFVAKNDKTNVDIISSYNRDEVILDTDFETLYRDSY' A
#
# COMPACT_ATOMS: atom_id res chain seq x y z
N MET A 1 22.00 -0.64 -11.97
CA MET A 1 21.47 -1.23 -10.72
C MET A 1 21.68 -2.73 -10.81
N ASN A 2 22.36 -3.32 -9.83
CA ASN A 2 22.59 -4.76 -9.79
C ASN A 2 21.28 -5.43 -9.33
N ILE A 3 20.69 -6.28 -10.16
CA ILE A 3 19.36 -6.90 -9.94
C ILE A 3 19.46 -8.10 -8.95
N SER A 4 20.63 -8.31 -8.34
CA SER A 4 21.01 -9.55 -7.68
C SER A 4 20.60 -9.67 -6.21
N ASN A 5 20.05 -8.63 -5.58
CA ASN A 5 19.57 -8.67 -4.18
C ASN A 5 18.18 -8.02 -4.05
N LEU A 6 17.19 -8.46 -4.85
CA LEU A 6 15.82 -8.05 -4.58
C LEU A 6 15.36 -8.73 -3.28
N PRO A 7 14.81 -7.98 -2.31
CA PRO A 7 14.23 -8.57 -1.11
C PRO A 7 13.13 -9.55 -1.52
N THR A 8 13.16 -10.74 -0.91
CA THR A 8 12.13 -11.76 -1.10
C THR A 8 11.18 -11.67 0.09
N TYR A 9 9.89 -11.48 -0.20
CA TYR A 9 8.84 -11.34 0.80
C TYR A 9 8.01 -12.63 0.89
N ALA A 10 7.61 -13.03 2.10
CA ALA A 10 6.76 -14.19 2.30
C ALA A 10 5.29 -13.86 2.03
N THR A 11 4.88 -12.61 2.31
CA THR A 11 3.51 -12.14 2.08
C THR A 11 3.46 -10.76 1.40
N ILE A 12 2.29 -10.41 0.87
CA ILE A 12 2.08 -9.10 0.23
C ILE A 12 2.07 -7.97 1.27
N GLU A 13 1.66 -8.26 2.50
CA GLU A 13 1.65 -7.35 3.64
C GLU A 13 3.09 -6.95 3.98
N GLU A 14 4.02 -7.91 4.08
CA GLU A 14 5.45 -7.64 4.31
C GLU A 14 6.04 -6.75 3.22
N ALA A 15 5.79 -7.09 1.94
CA ALA A 15 6.24 -6.29 0.82
C ALA A 15 5.67 -4.86 0.85
N SER A 16 4.39 -4.75 1.18
CA SER A 16 3.69 -3.45 1.22
C SER A 16 4.21 -2.54 2.32
N SER A 17 4.55 -3.11 3.48
CA SER A 17 5.13 -2.37 4.61
C SER A 17 6.49 -1.76 4.25
N ASP A 18 7.37 -2.54 3.61
CA ASP A 18 8.68 -2.07 3.17
C ASP A 18 8.56 -0.93 2.14
N VAL A 19 7.68 -1.09 1.15
CA VAL A 19 7.43 -0.05 0.13
C VAL A 19 6.91 1.22 0.77
N LEU A 20 5.93 1.10 1.68
CA LEU A 20 5.37 2.25 2.41
C LEU A 20 6.45 2.98 3.21
N GLU A 21 7.29 2.24 3.93
CA GLU A 21 8.37 2.83 4.71
C GLU A 21 9.32 3.63 3.82
N VAL A 22 9.74 3.05 2.68
CA VAL A 22 10.62 3.73 1.72
C VAL A 22 9.94 4.99 1.17
N ILE A 23 8.72 4.87 0.67
CA ILE A 23 7.99 5.99 0.05
C ILE A 23 7.72 7.12 1.03
N SER A 24 7.37 6.80 2.29
CA SER A 24 7.08 7.79 3.33
C SER A 24 8.23 8.78 3.59
N LYS A 25 9.46 8.34 3.35
CA LYS A 25 10.69 9.14 3.55
C LYS A 25 10.97 10.11 2.39
N PHE A 26 10.48 9.83 1.20
CA PHE A 26 10.82 10.59 -0.01
C PHE A 26 9.64 11.38 -0.59
N VAL A 27 8.39 10.98 -0.28
CA VAL A 27 7.20 11.56 -0.90
C VAL A 27 6.41 12.37 0.12
N GLY A 28 6.23 13.65 -0.18
CA GLY A 28 5.50 14.61 0.63
C GLY A 28 3.97 14.49 0.51
N VAL A 29 3.38 13.32 0.75
CA VAL A 29 1.92 13.11 0.74
C VAL A 29 1.38 12.79 2.14
N ASN A 30 0.13 13.15 2.41
CA ASN A 30 -0.52 12.77 3.67
C ASN A 30 -0.81 11.27 3.71
N THR A 31 -1.44 10.74 2.66
CA THR A 31 -1.86 9.33 2.60
C THR A 31 -1.29 8.64 1.38
N PHE A 32 -0.71 7.46 1.59
CA PHE A 32 -0.31 6.52 0.55
C PHE A 32 -0.77 5.13 0.98
N PHE A 33 -1.32 4.32 0.06
CA PHE A 33 -1.79 2.99 0.39
C PHE A 33 -1.50 1.99 -0.73
N VAL A 34 -1.44 0.71 -0.36
CA VAL A 34 -1.32 -0.42 -1.29
C VAL A 34 -2.64 -1.17 -1.27
N ALA A 35 -3.24 -1.34 -2.45
CA ALA A 35 -4.50 -2.05 -2.62
C ALA A 35 -4.32 -3.28 -3.51
N LYS A 36 -4.93 -4.40 -3.13
CA LYS A 36 -5.10 -5.58 -3.99
C LYS A 36 -6.42 -5.43 -4.74
N ASN A 37 -6.39 -5.58 -6.05
CA ASN A 37 -7.56 -5.43 -6.89
C ASN A 37 -7.71 -6.65 -7.79
N ASP A 38 -8.84 -7.36 -7.66
CA ASP A 38 -9.16 -8.56 -8.45
C ASP A 38 -10.27 -8.31 -9.49
N LYS A 39 -10.56 -7.04 -9.79
CA LYS A 39 -11.67 -6.53 -10.63
C LYS A 39 -13.07 -6.69 -10.04
N THR A 40 -13.19 -7.30 -8.86
CA THR A 40 -14.44 -7.41 -8.11
C THR A 40 -14.35 -6.56 -6.84
N ASN A 41 -13.32 -6.80 -6.04
CA ASN A 41 -13.05 -6.14 -4.78
C ASN A 41 -11.74 -5.35 -4.86
N VAL A 42 -11.67 -4.31 -4.03
CA VAL A 42 -10.46 -3.56 -3.74
C VAL A 42 -10.23 -3.65 -2.24
N ASP A 43 -9.17 -4.38 -1.88
CA ASP A 43 -8.79 -4.61 -0.49
C ASP A 43 -7.58 -3.71 -0.20
N ILE A 44 -7.73 -2.77 0.75
CA ILE A 44 -6.61 -1.96 1.21
C ILE A 44 -5.74 -2.81 2.14
N ILE A 45 -4.59 -3.25 1.63
CA ILE A 45 -3.67 -4.13 2.34
C ILE A 45 -2.88 -3.35 3.40
N SER A 46 -2.51 -2.12 3.09
CA SER A 46 -1.77 -1.26 4.00
C SER A 46 -1.87 0.21 3.61
N SER A 47 -1.82 1.09 4.60
CA SER A 47 -1.90 2.54 4.42
C SER A 47 -0.93 3.26 5.35
N TYR A 48 -0.18 4.21 4.80
CA TYR A 48 0.56 5.22 5.52
C TYR A 48 -0.27 6.51 5.55
N ASN A 49 -0.51 7.03 6.77
CA ASN A 49 -1.11 8.33 7.01
C ASN A 49 -0.10 9.15 7.84
N ARG A 50 0.28 10.34 7.37
CA ARG A 50 1.29 11.18 8.05
C ARG A 50 0.68 12.02 9.16
N ASP A 51 -0.23 12.91 8.80
CA ASP A 51 -0.76 13.94 9.72
C ASP A 51 -2.21 13.64 10.10
N GLU A 52 -3.02 13.19 9.14
CA GLU A 52 -4.42 12.81 9.35
C GLU A 52 -4.72 11.40 8.80
N VAL A 53 -5.50 10.63 9.56
CA VAL A 53 -6.00 9.31 9.11
C VAL A 53 -7.15 9.53 8.13
N ILE A 54 -6.85 9.43 6.83
CA ILE A 54 -7.86 9.54 5.75
C ILE A 54 -8.39 8.16 5.37
N LEU A 55 -7.56 7.12 5.49
CA LEU A 55 -7.88 5.76 5.09
C LEU A 55 -7.33 4.78 6.14
N ASP A 56 -8.21 3.95 6.69
CA ASP A 56 -7.81 2.87 7.58
C ASP A 56 -7.30 1.66 6.78
N THR A 57 -6.31 0.96 7.34
CA THR A 57 -6.02 -0.42 6.99
C THR A 57 -7.25 -1.25 7.34
N ASP A 58 -7.68 -2.16 6.47
CA ASP A 58 -8.97 -2.89 6.52
C ASP A 58 -10.16 -2.17 5.85
N PHE A 59 -9.94 -1.03 5.18
CA PHE A 59 -10.95 -0.48 4.29
C PHE A 59 -11.15 -1.40 3.07
N GLU A 60 -12.39 -1.80 2.83
CA GLU A 60 -12.79 -2.57 1.64
C GLU A 60 -13.84 -1.78 0.85
N THR A 61 -13.69 -1.76 -0.47
CA THR A 61 -14.69 -1.18 -1.37
C THR A 61 -14.86 -2.03 -2.63
N LEU A 62 -16.01 -1.88 -3.29
CA LEU A 62 -16.24 -2.51 -4.58
C LEU A 62 -15.35 -1.87 -5.64
N TYR A 63 -14.86 -2.67 -6.59
CA TYR A 63 -14.08 -2.15 -7.72
C TYR A 63 -14.80 -1.02 -8.48
N ARG A 64 -16.13 -1.07 -8.55
CA ARG A 64 -16.92 -0.06 -9.24
C ARG A 64 -16.89 1.31 -8.56
N ASP A 65 -16.63 1.33 -7.26
CA ASP A 65 -16.72 2.52 -6.44
C ASP A 65 -15.31 3.05 -6.10
N SER A 66 -14.26 2.50 -6.72
CA SER A 66 -12.85 2.82 -6.46
C SER A 66 -12.21 3.77 -7.48
N TYR A 67 -12.98 4.38 -8.39
CA TYR A 67 -12.51 5.30 -9.44
C TYR A 67 -13.30 6.62 -9.51
#